data_AF-A0A7W5A6T3-F1
#
_entry.id   AF-A0A7W5A6T3-F1
#
_cell.length_a   1.000
_cell.length_b   1.000
_cell.length_c   1.000
_cell.angle_alpha   90.00
_cell.angle_beta   90.00
_cell.angle_gamma   90.00
#
_symmetry.space_group_name_H-M   'P 1'
#
loop_
_entity.id
_entity.type
_entity.pdbx_description
1 polymer ?
#
loop_
_entity_poly.entity_id
_entity_poly.type
_entity_poly.pdbx_seq_one_letter_code
_entity_poly.pdbx_strand_id
1 'polypeptide(L)'
;MGAGGAVLILVVGVILLAVVAVGVLLLVAAGAVRLSGNNPKPLAWSGVGVLAVPVLFVAGLIVFAQFTGDPDTIELDLREPVELSSLPEDGENFPGMRDYDSEHVDLVLPDGSRFEAEVDGVLVWSDDGYVTRVTFDRRARKQGETEVISRAWKEQLGPSGAVEIDSGYSNHGRVSGEVFVG
;
A
#
# COMPACT_ATOMS: atom_id res chain seq x y z
N MET A 1 5.65 14.44 8.41
CA MET A 1 4.33 14.79 7.85
C MET A 1 3.78 16.03 8.56
N GLY A 2 3.72 17.18 7.88
CA GLY A 2 3.41 18.47 8.49
C GLY A 2 1.92 18.69 8.75
N ALA A 3 1.59 19.41 9.83
CA ALA A 3 0.23 19.74 10.26
C ALA A 3 -0.68 20.35 9.17
N GLY A 4 -0.10 20.89 8.10
CA GLY A 4 -0.85 21.42 6.94
C GLY A 4 -1.66 20.36 6.18
N GLY A 5 -1.20 19.11 6.12
CA GLY A 5 -1.90 18.04 5.39
C GLY A 5 -3.19 17.61 6.09
N ALA A 6 -3.15 17.45 7.42
CA ALA A 6 -4.31 17.05 8.22
C ALA A 6 -5.43 18.11 8.21
N VAL A 7 -5.06 19.40 8.25
CA VAL A 7 -6.02 20.51 8.18
C VAL A 7 -6.70 20.55 6.81
N LEU A 8 -5.97 20.35 5.72
CA LEU A 8 -6.53 20.34 4.37
C LEU A 8 -7.56 19.21 4.20
N ILE A 9 -7.26 17.99 4.67
CA ILE A 9 -8.17 16.85 4.60
C ILE A 9 -9.47 17.13 5.37
N LEU A 10 -9.37 17.71 6.57
CA LEU A 10 -10.54 18.08 7.37
C LEU A 10 -11.41 19.12 6.66
N VAL A 11 -10.81 20.16 6.09
CA VAL A 11 -11.55 21.20 5.36
C VAL A 11 -12.24 20.63 4.13
N VAL A 12 -11.53 19.83 3.33
CA VAL A 12 -12.10 19.16 2.14
C VAL A 12 -13.24 18.22 2.54
N GLY A 13 -13.07 17.45 3.63
CA GLY A 13 -14.11 16.57 4.17
C GLY A 13 -15.39 17.33 4.55
N VAL A 14 -15.26 18.47 5.24
CA VAL A 14 -16.40 19.32 5.61
C VAL A 14 -17.13 19.87 4.38
N ILE A 15 -16.38 20.32 3.36
CA ILE A 15 -16.96 20.83 2.11
C ILE A 15 -17.72 19.72 1.37
N LEU A 16 -17.15 18.52 1.25
CA LEU A 16 -17.82 17.39 0.60
C LEU A 16 -19.08 16.97 1.34
N LEU A 17 -19.06 16.96 2.68
CA LEU A 17 -20.25 16.69 3.49
C LEU A 17 -21.36 17.72 3.23
N ALA A 18 -21.01 19.01 3.12
CA ALA A 18 -21.98 20.05 2.78
C ALA A 18 -22.57 19.85 1.38
N VAL A 19 -21.76 19.48 0.39
CA VAL A 19 -22.21 19.17 -0.99
C VAL A 19 -23.16 17.97 -1.00
N VAL A 20 -22.83 16.90 -0.27
CA VAL A 20 -23.70 15.72 -0.12
C VAL A 20 -25.03 16.11 0.52
N ALA A 21 -25.00 16.90 1.60
CA ALA A 21 -26.22 17.35 2.27
C ALA A 21 -27.13 18.16 1.33
N VAL A 22 -26.56 19.07 0.52
CA VAL A 22 -27.31 19.84 -0.48
C VAL A 22 -27.90 18.91 -1.55
N GLY A 23 -27.13 17.96 -2.07
CA GLY A 23 -27.61 16.99 -3.06
C GLY A 23 -28.77 16.14 -2.54
N VAL A 24 -28.67 15.64 -1.31
CA VAL A 24 -29.73 14.88 -0.63
C VAL A 24 -30.98 15.75 -0.43
N LEU A 25 -30.84 16.99 0.03
CA LEU A 25 -31.96 17.91 0.20
C LEU A 25 -32.70 18.18 -1.12
N LEU A 26 -31.96 18.33 -2.23
CA LEU A 26 -32.56 18.49 -3.57
C LEU A 26 -33.35 17.24 -4.00
N LEU A 27 -32.85 16.04 -3.71
CA LEU A 27 -33.56 14.80 -4.00
C LEU A 27 -34.81 14.62 -3.13
N VAL A 28 -34.75 14.98 -1.84
CA VAL A 28 -35.92 14.98 -0.94
C VAL A 28 -36.97 15.98 -1.43
N ALA A 29 -36.55 17.19 -1.83
CA ALA A 29 -37.45 18.19 -2.42
C ALA A 29 -38.08 17.69 -3.73
N ALA A 30 -37.31 17.02 -4.59
CA ALA A 30 -37.84 16.39 -5.80
C ALA A 30 -38.90 15.33 -5.48
N GLY A 31 -38.69 14.53 -4.43
CA GLY A 31 -39.68 13.57 -3.92
C GLY A 31 -40.98 14.25 -3.46
N ALA A 32 -40.87 15.34 -2.71
CA ALA A 32 -42.03 16.13 -2.27
C ALA A 32 -42.79 16.76 -3.45
N VAL A 33 -42.08 17.31 -4.44
CA VAL A 33 -42.67 17.89 -5.66
C VAL A 33 -43.39 16.83 -6.49
N ARG A 34 -42.85 15.60 -6.55
CA ARG A 34 -43.50 14.46 -7.20
C ARG A 34 -44.82 14.10 -6.52
N LEU A 35 -44.86 14.09 -5.19
CA LEU A 35 -46.09 13.82 -4.42
C LEU A 35 -47.14 14.93 -4.60
N SER A 36 -46.70 16.16 -4.88
CA SER A 36 -47.58 17.29 -5.19
C SER A 36 -48.14 17.29 -6.62
N GLY A 37 -47.80 16.31 -7.46
CA GLY A 37 -48.27 16.20 -8.85
C GLY A 37 -47.53 17.11 -9.84
N ASN A 38 -46.51 17.84 -9.40
CA ASN A 38 -45.67 18.68 -10.24
C ASN A 38 -44.47 17.89 -10.79
N ASN A 39 -43.82 18.43 -11.84
CA ASN A 39 -42.69 17.76 -12.50
C ASN A 39 -41.40 17.83 -11.64
N PRO A 40 -40.89 16.71 -11.10
CA PRO A 40 -39.73 16.71 -10.20
C PRO A 40 -38.39 16.62 -10.95
N LYS A 41 -38.42 16.37 -12.27
CA LYS A 41 -37.23 16.11 -13.09
C LYS A 41 -36.10 17.15 -12.91
N PRO A 42 -36.34 18.48 -12.95
CA PRO A 42 -35.25 19.44 -12.82
C PRO A 42 -34.54 19.36 -11.45
N LEU A 43 -35.29 19.16 -10.36
CA LEU A 43 -34.72 19.02 -9.02
C LEU A 43 -33.96 17.69 -8.85
N ALA A 44 -34.50 16.61 -9.41
CA ALA A 44 -33.85 15.30 -9.39
C ALA A 44 -32.52 15.31 -10.16
N TRP A 45 -32.49 15.89 -11.36
CA TRP A 45 -31.25 16.01 -12.15
C TRP A 45 -30.21 16.91 -11.47
N SER A 46 -30.64 18.01 -10.86
CA SER A 46 -29.75 18.87 -10.06
C SER A 46 -29.19 18.13 -8.85
N GLY A 47 -30.01 17.39 -8.10
CA GLY A 47 -29.57 16.59 -6.96
C GLY A 47 -28.56 15.51 -7.36
N VAL A 48 -28.83 14.77 -8.45
CA VAL A 48 -27.89 13.78 -9.01
C VAL A 48 -26.59 14.45 -9.46
N GLY A 49 -26.66 15.58 -10.15
CA GLY A 49 -25.48 16.31 -10.62
C GLY A 49 -24.59 16.80 -9.47
N VAL A 50 -25.19 17.29 -8.38
CA VAL A 50 -24.45 17.71 -7.19
C VAL A 50 -23.79 16.52 -6.49
N LEU A 51 -24.48 15.37 -6.42
CA LEU A 51 -23.92 14.15 -5.83
C LEU A 51 -22.86 13.46 -6.70
N ALA A 52 -22.79 13.76 -8.00
CA ALA A 52 -21.72 13.25 -8.86
C ALA A 52 -20.35 13.79 -8.43
N VAL A 53 -20.28 15.01 -7.88
CA VAL A 53 -19.03 15.64 -7.44
C VAL A 53 -18.28 14.82 -6.37
N PRO A 54 -18.87 14.46 -5.21
CA PRO A 54 -18.20 13.64 -4.20
C PRO A 54 -17.86 12.24 -4.72
N VAL A 55 -18.71 11.64 -5.55
CA VAL A 55 -18.45 10.32 -6.14
C VAL A 55 -17.23 10.35 -7.05
N LEU A 56 -17.15 11.35 -7.94
CA LEU A 56 -16.00 11.54 -8.83
C LEU A 56 -14.73 11.89 -8.05
N PHE A 57 -14.86 12.64 -6.95
CA PHE A 57 -13.73 12.94 -6.08
C PHE A 57 -13.16 11.67 -5.43
N VAL A 58 -14.01 10.80 -4.88
CA VAL A 58 -13.58 9.52 -4.30
C VAL A 58 -13.00 8.59 -5.37
N ALA A 59 -13.65 8.47 -6.53
CA ALA A 59 -13.12 7.67 -7.64
C ALA A 59 -11.76 8.20 -8.10
N GLY A 60 -11.61 9.53 -8.19
CA GLY A 60 -10.35 10.18 -8.50
C GLY A 60 -9.27 9.91 -7.45
N LEU A 61 -9.61 9.91 -6.17
CA LEU A 61 -8.68 9.54 -5.10
C LEU A 61 -8.27 8.06 -5.16
N ILE A 62 -9.18 7.15 -5.50
CA ILE A 62 -8.85 5.72 -5.65
C ILE A 62 -7.89 5.54 -6.82
N VAL A 63 -8.19 6.13 -7.98
CA VAL A 63 -7.32 6.06 -9.16
C VAL A 63 -5.97 6.72 -8.88
N PHE A 64 -5.97 7.88 -8.22
CA PHE A 64 -4.74 8.56 -7.84
C PHE A 64 -3.94 7.73 -6.84
N ALA A 65 -4.57 7.13 -5.83
CA ALA A 65 -3.92 6.24 -4.87
C ALA A 65 -3.34 4.99 -5.54
N GLN A 66 -3.97 4.46 -6.59
CA GLN A 66 -3.37 3.39 -7.40
C GLN A 66 -2.15 3.86 -8.20
N PHE A 67 -2.13 5.11 -8.63
CA PHE A 67 -0.98 5.73 -9.29
C PHE A 67 0.12 6.20 -8.32
N THR A 68 -0.21 6.38 -7.04
CA THR A 68 0.72 6.83 -6.00
C THR A 68 0.88 5.81 -4.87
N GLY A 69 0.53 4.54 -5.09
CA GLY A 69 1.09 3.47 -4.26
C GLY A 69 2.60 3.61 -4.34
N ASP A 70 3.28 3.53 -3.20
CA ASP A 70 4.70 3.85 -3.13
C ASP A 70 5.46 2.92 -4.09
N PRO A 71 5.97 3.41 -5.25
CA PRO A 71 6.65 2.54 -6.21
C PRO A 71 7.89 1.89 -5.57
N ASP A 72 8.36 2.43 -4.45
CA ASP A 72 9.53 1.98 -3.74
C ASP A 72 9.19 0.95 -2.62
N THR A 73 7.93 0.47 -2.54
CA THR A 73 7.50 -0.59 -1.61
C THR A 73 7.10 -1.88 -2.34
N ILE A 74 7.75 -3.00 -1.98
CA ILE A 74 7.34 -4.33 -2.45
C ILE A 74 6.28 -4.91 -1.52
N GLU A 75 5.06 -5.03 -2.03
CA GLU A 75 3.94 -5.69 -1.36
C GLU A 75 3.78 -7.13 -1.88
N LEU A 76 3.94 -8.14 -1.02
CA LEU A 76 3.77 -9.55 -1.38
C LEU A 76 2.90 -10.31 -0.37
N ASP A 77 1.92 -11.06 -0.87
CA ASP A 77 1.14 -12.00 -0.07
C ASP A 77 1.63 -13.44 -0.27
N LEU A 78 2.38 -13.94 0.70
CA LEU A 78 3.06 -15.24 0.62
C LEU A 78 2.23 -16.39 1.20
N ARG A 79 0.94 -16.17 1.49
CA ARG A 79 0.02 -17.23 1.96
C ARG A 79 -0.38 -18.19 0.85
N GLU A 80 -0.39 -17.69 -0.38
CA GLU A 80 -0.70 -18.46 -1.58
C GLU A 80 0.51 -18.43 -2.52
N PRO A 81 0.67 -19.43 -3.40
CA PRO A 81 1.73 -19.41 -4.40
C PRO A 81 1.64 -18.16 -5.27
N VAL A 82 2.67 -17.30 -5.21
CA VAL A 82 2.74 -16.08 -6.00
C VAL A 82 3.44 -16.38 -7.31
N GLU A 83 2.80 -16.08 -8.44
CA GLU A 83 3.46 -16.17 -9.75
C GLU A 83 4.40 -14.98 -9.94
N LEU A 84 5.64 -15.23 -10.35
CA LEU A 84 6.60 -14.18 -10.65
C LEU A 84 6.08 -13.21 -11.72
N SER A 85 5.30 -13.70 -12.69
CA SER A 85 4.66 -12.89 -13.74
C SER A 85 3.61 -11.92 -13.23
N SER A 86 3.05 -12.12 -12.03
CA SER A 86 2.12 -11.19 -11.41
C SER A 86 2.82 -9.99 -10.76
N LEU A 87 4.12 -10.10 -10.53
CA LEU A 87 4.92 -9.03 -9.92
C LEU A 87 5.33 -8.00 -10.98
N PRO A 88 5.47 -6.71 -10.58
CA PRO A 88 5.95 -5.66 -11.47
C PRO A 88 7.26 -6.08 -12.14
N GLU A 89 7.42 -5.72 -13.42
CA GLU A 89 8.68 -5.86 -14.15
C GLU A 89 9.60 -4.68 -13.83
N ASP A 90 9.94 -4.51 -12.55
CA ASP A 90 10.97 -3.57 -12.12
C ASP A 90 12.28 -4.32 -11.85
N GLY A 91 13.39 -3.74 -12.32
CA GLY A 91 14.75 -4.22 -12.06
C GLY A 91 15.35 -5.23 -13.06
N GLU A 92 16.49 -5.82 -12.67
CA GLU A 92 17.21 -6.79 -13.51
C GLU A 92 16.59 -8.19 -13.38
N ASN A 93 16.15 -8.75 -14.50
CA ASN A 93 15.63 -10.12 -14.56
C ASN A 93 16.77 -11.12 -14.79
N PHE A 94 17.01 -11.98 -13.80
CA PHE A 94 17.84 -13.17 -13.95
C PHE A 94 16.96 -14.42 -13.98
N PRO A 95 17.39 -15.51 -14.66
CA PRO A 95 16.62 -16.76 -14.64
C PRO A 95 16.39 -17.23 -13.19
N GLY A 96 15.12 -17.26 -12.76
CA GLY A 96 14.72 -17.67 -11.41
C GLY A 96 14.89 -16.59 -10.33
N MET A 97 15.19 -15.34 -10.67
CA MET A 97 15.44 -14.28 -9.69
C MET A 97 15.12 -12.88 -10.24
N ARG A 98 14.50 -12.03 -9.40
CA ARG A 98 14.26 -10.61 -9.67
C ARG A 98 14.83 -9.77 -8.54
N ASP A 99 15.58 -8.73 -8.90
CA ASP A 99 16.12 -7.74 -7.98
C ASP A 99 15.28 -6.46 -8.07
N TYR A 100 14.67 -6.06 -6.97
CA TYR A 100 13.82 -4.89 -6.85
C TYR A 100 14.56 -3.81 -6.06
N ASP A 101 14.70 -2.64 -6.70
CA ASP A 101 15.19 -1.43 -6.06
C ASP A 101 14.04 -0.81 -5.27
N SER A 102 13.92 -1.18 -4.00
CA SER A 102 12.82 -0.77 -3.13
C SER A 102 13.35 -0.43 -1.75
N GLU A 103 12.89 0.69 -1.21
CA GLU A 103 13.28 1.19 0.10
C GLU A 103 12.42 0.60 1.23
N HIS A 104 11.31 -0.05 0.88
CA HIS A 104 10.40 -0.67 1.84
C HIS A 104 9.93 -2.04 1.34
N VAL A 105 9.65 -2.92 2.30
CA VAL A 105 9.05 -4.22 2.05
C VAL A 105 7.85 -4.41 2.98
N ASP A 106 6.77 -4.95 2.44
CA ASP A 106 5.55 -5.31 3.15
C ASP A 106 5.10 -6.70 2.72
N LEU A 107 5.27 -7.67 3.62
CA LEU A 107 5.03 -9.08 3.37
C LEU A 107 3.89 -9.57 4.25
N VAL A 108 2.91 -10.25 3.65
CA VAL A 108 2.04 -11.14 4.39
C VAL A 108 2.69 -12.51 4.41
N LEU A 109 3.13 -12.95 5.58
CA LEU A 109 3.85 -14.21 5.77
C LEU A 109 2.91 -15.42 5.63
N PRO A 110 3.44 -16.64 5.41
CA PRO A 110 2.63 -17.84 5.26
C PRO A 110 1.70 -18.16 6.46
N ASP A 111 2.07 -17.73 7.66
CA ASP A 111 1.24 -17.85 8.87
C ASP A 111 0.13 -16.78 8.98
N GLY A 112 0.06 -15.87 8.01
CA GLY A 112 -0.86 -14.75 7.94
C GLY A 112 -0.47 -13.53 8.77
N SER A 113 0.68 -13.56 9.44
CA SER A 113 1.24 -12.35 10.05
C SER A 113 1.77 -11.38 8.98
N ARG A 114 1.95 -10.11 9.35
CA ARG A 114 2.45 -9.07 8.44
C ARG A 114 3.82 -8.59 8.92
N PHE A 115 4.75 -8.48 7.99
CA PHE A 115 6.10 -7.99 8.19
C PHE A 115 6.31 -6.74 7.34
N GLU A 116 6.63 -5.62 7.98
CA GLU A 116 6.87 -4.34 7.31
C GLU A 116 8.21 -3.78 7.76
N ALA A 117 9.08 -3.42 6.80
CA ALA A 117 10.40 -2.89 7.11
C ALA A 117 10.94 -1.95 6.03
N GLU A 118 11.69 -0.94 6.47
CA GLU A 118 12.59 -0.17 5.61
C GLU A 118 13.82 -1.02 5.29
N VAL A 119 14.15 -1.12 4.00
CA VAL A 119 15.21 -1.94 3.40
C VAL A 119 15.99 -1.11 2.38
N ASP A 120 17.14 -1.59 1.93
CA ASP A 120 17.92 -0.96 0.85
C ASP A 120 17.88 -1.80 -0.45
N GLY A 121 17.17 -2.94 -0.46
CA GLY A 121 17.00 -3.80 -1.62
C GLY A 121 16.23 -5.08 -1.30
N VAL A 122 15.47 -5.58 -2.27
CA VAL A 122 14.65 -6.79 -2.17
C VAL A 122 14.91 -7.71 -3.35
N LEU A 123 15.27 -8.96 -3.10
CA LEU A 123 15.45 -9.96 -4.14
C LEU A 123 14.44 -11.09 -3.98
N VAL A 124 13.70 -11.36 -5.04
CA VAL A 124 12.66 -12.38 -5.12
C VAL A 124 13.18 -13.53 -5.96
N TRP A 125 13.20 -14.72 -5.37
CA TRP A 125 13.60 -15.96 -6.02
C TRP A 125 12.37 -16.74 -6.43
N SER A 126 12.45 -17.37 -7.58
CA SER A 126 11.39 -18.21 -8.13
C SER A 126 11.91 -19.50 -8.71
N ASP A 127 11.10 -20.54 -8.61
CA ASP A 127 11.30 -21.81 -9.29
C ASP A 127 10.00 -22.18 -10.01
N ASP A 128 10.10 -22.73 -11.23
CA ASP A 128 8.96 -23.04 -12.10
C ASP A 128 7.94 -21.89 -12.29
N GLY A 129 8.39 -20.63 -12.15
CA GLY A 129 7.56 -19.42 -12.29
C GLY A 129 6.86 -18.97 -11.01
N TYR A 130 7.02 -19.68 -9.89
CA TYR A 130 6.45 -19.31 -8.59
C TYR A 130 7.52 -18.82 -7.63
N VAL A 131 7.18 -17.83 -6.82
CA VAL A 131 8.05 -17.31 -5.76
C VAL A 131 8.31 -18.39 -4.72
N THR A 132 9.58 -18.69 -4.47
CA THR A 132 10.01 -19.68 -3.46
C THR A 132 10.70 -19.03 -2.26
N ARG A 133 11.24 -17.82 -2.45
CA ARG A 133 12.00 -17.13 -1.42
C ARG A 133 12.05 -15.64 -1.69
N VAL A 134 11.97 -14.85 -0.62
CA VAL A 134 12.17 -13.40 -0.65
C VAL A 134 13.29 -13.05 0.30
N THR A 135 14.32 -12.38 -0.21
CA THR A 135 15.45 -11.87 0.58
C THR A 135 15.46 -10.36 0.53
N PHE A 136 15.79 -9.70 1.63
CA PHE A 136 15.85 -8.25 1.70
C PHE A 136 16.95 -7.83 2.66
N ASP A 137 17.61 -6.71 2.39
CA ASP A 137 18.71 -6.27 3.22
C ASP A 137 18.65 -4.80 3.59
N ARG A 138 19.31 -4.46 4.69
CA ARG A 138 19.47 -3.09 5.16
C ARG A 138 20.86 -2.88 5.71
N ARG A 139 21.54 -1.87 5.19
CA ARG A 139 22.83 -1.37 5.68
C ARG A 139 22.62 -0.59 6.97
N ALA A 140 23.45 -0.88 7.96
CA ALA A 140 23.46 -0.06 9.16
C ALA A 140 24.10 1.31 8.88
N ARG A 141 23.49 2.35 9.44
CA ARG A 141 23.93 3.75 9.33
C ARG A 141 24.65 4.17 10.62
N LYS A 142 24.44 3.45 11.72
CA LYS A 142 25.03 3.70 13.04
C LYS A 142 25.59 2.43 13.67
N GLN A 143 26.58 2.60 14.55
CA GLN A 143 27.11 1.51 15.35
C GLN A 143 26.04 0.93 16.29
N GLY A 144 25.93 -0.39 16.35
CA GLY A 144 24.93 -1.09 17.17
C GLY A 144 23.54 -1.21 16.53
N GLU A 145 23.34 -0.66 15.33
CA GLU A 145 22.05 -0.66 14.65
C GLU A 145 21.70 -2.06 14.08
N THR A 146 22.69 -2.81 13.60
CA THR A 146 22.47 -4.17 13.06
C THR A 146 21.90 -5.11 14.12
N GLU A 147 22.33 -5.02 15.38
CA GLU A 147 21.79 -5.84 16.47
C GLU A 147 20.36 -5.47 16.85
N VAL A 148 20.00 -4.19 16.72
CA VAL A 148 18.63 -3.71 16.99
C VAL A 148 17.70 -4.15 15.86
N ILE A 149 18.07 -3.89 14.60
CA ILE A 149 17.27 -4.27 13.44
C ILE A 149 17.11 -5.79 13.39
N SER A 150 18.21 -6.54 13.53
CA SER A 150 18.15 -8.00 13.45
C SER A 150 17.27 -8.62 14.53
N ARG A 151 17.27 -8.06 15.76
CA ARG A 151 16.38 -8.54 16.82
C ARG A 151 14.93 -8.25 16.49
N ALA A 152 14.62 -7.04 16.02
CA ALA A 152 13.27 -6.67 15.62
C ALA A 152 12.76 -7.55 14.47
N TRP A 153 13.57 -7.76 13.44
CA TRP A 153 13.20 -8.61 12.31
C TRP A 153 13.03 -10.07 12.72
N LYS A 154 13.89 -10.63 13.59
CA LYS A 154 13.71 -12.00 14.11
C LYS A 154 12.42 -12.17 14.88
N GLU A 155 12.03 -11.16 15.66
CA GLU A 155 10.78 -11.20 16.43
C GLU A 155 9.56 -11.15 15.51
N GLN A 156 9.58 -10.33 14.47
CA GLN A 156 8.46 -10.17 13.54
C GLN A 156 8.33 -11.33 12.55
N LEU A 157 9.44 -11.78 11.95
CA LEU A 157 9.44 -12.90 11.00
C LEU A 157 9.16 -14.23 11.70
N GLY A 158 9.54 -14.36 12.97
CA GLY A 158 9.32 -15.55 13.76
C GLY A 158 9.81 -16.83 13.06
N PRO A 159 8.98 -17.88 12.93
CA PRO A 159 9.36 -19.13 12.27
C PRO A 159 9.34 -19.05 10.73
N SER A 160 8.74 -18.00 10.17
CA SER A 160 8.52 -17.85 8.71
C SER A 160 9.77 -17.36 7.98
N GLY A 161 10.80 -16.89 8.71
CA GLY A 161 12.01 -16.36 8.10
C GLY A 161 13.26 -16.48 8.96
N ALA A 162 14.39 -16.16 8.34
CA ALA A 162 15.71 -16.11 8.94
C ALA A 162 16.27 -14.69 8.85
N VAL A 163 17.16 -14.33 9.77
CA VAL A 163 17.84 -13.03 9.78
C VAL A 163 19.30 -13.21 10.11
N GLU A 164 20.16 -12.67 9.26
CA GLU A 164 21.61 -12.70 9.34
C GLU A 164 22.19 -11.29 9.47
N ILE A 165 23.33 -11.19 10.17
CA ILE A 165 24.10 -9.94 10.28
C ILE A 165 25.42 -10.14 9.56
N ASP A 166 25.72 -9.27 8.61
CA ASP A 166 27.01 -9.16 7.98
C ASP A 166 27.73 -7.92 8.52
N SER A 167 28.58 -8.11 9.52
CA SER A 167 29.36 -7.02 10.14
C SER A 167 30.48 -6.48 9.23
N GLY A 168 30.85 -7.19 8.17
CA GLY A 168 31.96 -6.82 7.28
C GLY A 168 31.55 -5.99 6.06
N TYR A 169 30.25 -5.93 5.77
CA TYR A 169 29.72 -5.30 4.55
C TYR A 169 29.96 -3.78 4.46
N SER A 170 30.01 -3.08 5.59
CA SER A 170 30.19 -1.62 5.64
C SER A 170 30.88 -1.19 6.93
N ASN A 171 31.11 0.12 7.10
CA ASN A 171 31.63 0.67 8.36
C ASN A 171 30.76 0.32 9.59
N HIS A 172 29.49 -0.03 9.38
CA HIS A 172 28.54 -0.36 10.46
C HIS A 172 27.86 -1.72 10.27
N GLY A 173 28.17 -2.46 9.20
CA GLY A 173 27.56 -3.73 8.85
C GLY A 173 26.26 -3.62 8.03
N ARG A 174 25.58 -4.76 7.86
CA ARG A 174 24.32 -4.97 7.16
C ARG A 174 23.50 -6.05 7.87
N VAL A 175 22.18 -5.96 7.80
CA VAL A 175 21.25 -7.01 8.21
C VAL A 175 20.54 -7.54 6.96
N SER A 176 20.45 -8.85 6.83
CA SER A 176 19.71 -9.52 5.76
C SER A 176 18.58 -10.34 6.37
N GLY A 177 17.38 -10.24 5.82
CA GLY A 177 16.22 -11.06 6.13
C GLY A 177 15.90 -11.98 4.95
N GLU A 178 15.37 -13.15 5.26
CA GLU A 178 14.97 -14.14 4.28
C GLU A 178 13.64 -14.78 4.72
N VAL A 179 12.69 -14.89 3.80
CA VAL A 179 11.41 -15.57 4.00
C VAL A 179 11.29 -16.69 2.98
N PHE A 180 10.94 -17.88 3.44
CA PHE A 180 10.72 -19.06 2.60
C PHE A 180 9.23 -19.23 2.33
N VAL A 181 8.87 -19.41 1.06
CA VAL A 181 7.52 -19.74 0.64
C VAL A 181 7.50 -21.26 0.44
N GLY A 182 6.74 -21.95 1.30
CA GLY A 182 6.67 -23.42 1.35
C GLY A 182 5.59 -24.01 0.48
#